data_AF-A0A821XWN7-F1
#
_entry.id   AF-A0A821XWN7-F1
#
_cell.length_a   1.000
_cell.length_b   1.000
_cell.length_c   1.000
_cell.angle_alpha   90.00
_cell.angle_beta   90.00
_cell.angle_gamma   90.00
#
_symmetry.space_group_name_H-M   'P 1'
#
loop_
_entity.id
_entity.type
_entity.pdbx_description
1 polymer ?
#
loop_
_entity_poly.entity_id
_entity_poly.type
_entity_poly.pdbx_seq_one_letter_code
_entity_poly.pdbx_strand_id
1 'polypeptide(L)'
;ENYATRWIKPHLRTPGYLYGKIDTLERCCGLHSNPEYFAYDNTDSTTHKQPLYRVRFNQEHIWDHYEGSVDDTIDVEIYEH
;
A
#
# COMPACT_ATOMS: atom_id res chain seq x y z
N GLU A 1 -12.34 12.61 -2.84
CA GLU A 1 -12.38 11.16 -3.13
C GLU A 1 -13.05 10.46 -1.95
N ASN A 2 -13.87 9.42 -2.14
CA ASN A 2 -14.55 8.72 -1.03
C ASN A 2 -13.66 7.56 -0.54
N TYR A 3 -13.14 7.67 0.69
CA TYR A 3 -12.28 6.65 1.29
C TYR A 3 -12.96 5.29 1.43
N ALA A 4 -14.28 5.26 1.68
CA ALA A 4 -15.06 4.04 1.87
C ALA A 4 -15.29 3.24 0.58
N THR A 5 -14.91 3.76 -0.59
CA THR A 5 -15.07 3.06 -1.87
C THR A 5 -13.77 2.98 -2.65
N ARG A 6 -12.68 3.55 -2.15
CA ARG A 6 -11.41 3.63 -2.87
C ARG A 6 -10.81 2.25 -3.16
N TRP A 7 -11.06 1.26 -2.31
CA TRP A 7 -10.64 -0.13 -2.52
C TRP A 7 -11.36 -0.85 -3.68
N ILE A 8 -12.40 -0.25 -4.26
CA ILE A 8 -13.18 -0.84 -5.38
C ILE A 8 -12.52 -0.51 -6.74
N LYS A 9 -11.46 0.32 -6.77
CA LYS A 9 -10.74 0.57 -8.04
C LYS A 9 -10.21 -0.76 -8.62
N PRO A 10 -10.27 -0.97 -9.95
CA PRO A 10 -10.05 -2.31 -10.51
C PRO A 10 -8.59 -2.78 -10.46
N HIS A 11 -7.63 -1.85 -10.30
CA HIS A 11 -6.21 -2.19 -10.22
C HIS A 11 -5.51 -1.46 -9.06
N LEU A 12 -5.73 -1.95 -7.84
CA LEU A 12 -5.05 -1.45 -6.65
C LEU A 12 -3.90 -2.35 -6.25
N ARG A 13 -2.82 -1.75 -5.75
CA ARG A 13 -1.67 -2.50 -5.21
C ARG A 13 -1.68 -2.61 -3.70
N THR A 14 -2.34 -1.68 -3.01
CA THR A 14 -2.50 -1.74 -1.55
C THR A 14 -3.49 -2.84 -1.17
N PRO A 15 -3.08 -3.86 -0.41
CA PRO A 15 -3.96 -4.94 0.01
C PRO A 15 -5.16 -4.47 0.85
N GLY A 16 -6.32 -5.09 0.63
CA GLY A 16 -7.58 -4.78 1.31
C GLY A 16 -7.52 -4.82 2.84
N TYR A 17 -6.70 -5.69 3.42
CA TYR A 17 -6.59 -5.84 4.87
C TYR A 17 -5.86 -4.69 5.57
N LEU A 18 -5.20 -3.79 4.83
CA LEU A 18 -4.49 -2.63 5.39
C LEU A 18 -5.32 -1.36 5.42
N TYR A 19 -6.52 -1.35 4.82
CA TYR A 19 -7.33 -0.13 4.76
C TYR A 19 -7.76 0.29 6.16
N GLY A 20 -7.44 1.54 6.52
CA GLY A 20 -7.71 2.10 7.85
C GLY A 20 -6.72 1.66 8.94
N LYS A 21 -5.76 0.78 8.63
CA LYS A 21 -4.69 0.39 9.54
C LYS A 21 -3.57 1.43 9.48
N ILE A 22 -3.00 1.76 10.64
CA ILE A 22 -1.93 2.75 10.78
C ILE A 22 -0.77 2.08 11.50
N ASP A 23 0.42 2.22 10.95
CA ASP A 23 1.65 1.72 11.57
C ASP A 23 2.88 2.48 11.02
N THR A 24 4.07 1.92 11.22
CA THR A 24 5.33 2.64 11.12
C THR A 24 5.87 2.68 9.70
N LEU A 25 6.19 3.88 9.20
CA LEU A 25 6.94 4.06 7.96
C LEU A 25 8.39 3.61 8.18
N GLU A 26 8.81 2.54 7.53
CA GLU A 26 10.16 1.99 7.64
C GLU A 26 11.13 2.79 6.77
N ARG A 27 10.79 3.02 5.50
CA ARG A 27 11.58 3.89 4.60
C ARG A 27 10.82 4.41 3.39
N CYS A 28 11.38 5.43 2.74
CA CYS A 28 11.06 5.82 1.37
C CYS A 28 11.87 4.97 0.38
N CYS A 29 11.19 4.31 -0.56
CA CYS A 29 11.74 3.45 -1.60
C CYS A 29 12.01 4.19 -2.93
N GLY A 30 11.86 5.52 -2.94
CA GLY A 30 12.06 6.36 -4.13
C GLY A 30 10.82 6.48 -5.02
N LEU A 31 11.03 6.99 -6.24
CA LEU A 31 9.96 7.22 -7.22
C LEU A 31 9.79 6.01 -8.15
N HIS A 32 8.56 5.50 -8.22
CA HIS A 32 8.19 4.34 -9.04
C HIS A 32 7.00 4.66 -9.95
N SER A 33 6.89 3.91 -11.05
CA SER A 33 5.80 4.04 -12.03
C SER A 33 4.44 3.79 -11.40
N ASN A 34 3.43 4.63 -11.71
CA ASN A 34 2.08 4.51 -11.19
C ASN A 34 1.35 3.25 -11.71
N PRO A 35 1.20 2.19 -10.89
CA PRO A 35 0.58 0.95 -11.36
C PRO A 35 -0.89 1.15 -11.78
N GLU A 36 -1.64 2.06 -11.15
CA GLU A 36 -3.03 2.36 -11.51
C GLU A 36 -3.14 2.97 -12.91
N TYR A 37 -2.13 3.75 -13.33
CA TYR A 37 -2.08 4.35 -14.66
C TYR A 37 -1.69 3.31 -15.71
N PHE A 38 -0.61 2.55 -15.46
CA PHE A 38 -0.08 1.60 -16.45
C PHE A 38 -0.92 0.32 -16.62
N ALA A 39 -1.87 0.05 -15.72
CA ALA A 39 -2.76 -1.11 -15.85
C ALA A 39 -3.71 -1.05 -17.06
N TYR A 40 -3.86 0.12 -17.69
CA TYR A 40 -4.81 0.37 -18.77
C TYR A 40 -4.13 0.81 -20.08
N ASP A 41 -3.04 0.13 -20.45
CA ASP A 41 -2.27 0.35 -21.69
C ASP A 41 -1.76 1.78 -21.91
N ASN A 42 -1.69 2.60 -20.86
CA ASN A 42 -1.09 3.91 -20.97
C ASN A 42 0.43 3.80 -21.08
N THR A 43 1.05 4.51 -22.03
CA THR A 43 2.48 4.39 -22.32
C THR A 43 3.30 5.62 -21.96
N ASP A 44 2.67 6.73 -21.57
CA ASP A 44 3.40 7.93 -21.13
C ASP A 44 3.97 7.73 -19.72
N SER A 45 5.22 7.26 -19.68
CA SER A 45 5.93 6.97 -18.44
C SER A 45 6.72 8.12 -17.85
N THR A 46 6.81 9.24 -18.57
CA THR A 46 7.65 10.36 -18.14
C THR A 46 6.99 11.22 -17.06
N THR A 47 5.67 11.13 -16.93
CA THR A 47 4.85 11.99 -16.06
C THR A 47 4.14 11.25 -14.93
N HIS A 48 4.17 9.91 -14.91
CA HIS A 48 3.38 9.08 -13.98
C HIS A 48 4.26 8.30 -13.00
N LYS A 49 5.09 9.02 -12.24
CA LYS A 49 5.85 8.45 -11.11
C LYS A 49 5.31 9.00 -9.80
N GLN A 50 5.24 8.14 -8.78
CA GLN A 50 4.89 8.54 -7.42
C GLN A 50 5.85 7.88 -6.42
N PRO A 51 6.07 8.50 -5.25
CA PRO A 51 6.83 7.87 -4.18
C PRO A 51 6.25 6.51 -3.77
N LEU A 52 7.14 5.59 -3.43
CA LEU A 52 6.81 4.31 -2.83
C LEU A 52 7.38 4.29 -1.42
N TYR A 53 6.58 3.88 -0.44
CA TYR A 53 7.01 3.74 0.94
C TYR A 53 6.93 2.29 1.36
N ARG A 54 7.89 1.82 2.15
CA ARG A 54 7.70 0.58 2.90
C ARG A 54 7.17 0.93 4.29
N VAL A 55 6.04 0.36 4.64
CA VAL A 55 5.41 0.48 5.95
C VAL A 55 5.50 -0.89 6.62
N ARG A 56 5.97 -0.90 7.87
CA ARG A 56 6.02 -2.08 8.71
C ARG A 56 4.80 -2.07 9.62
N PHE A 57 4.04 -3.15 9.57
CA PHE A 57 2.88 -3.36 10.41
C PHE A 57 3.14 -4.47 11.42
N ASN A 58 2.76 -4.27 12.67
CA ASN A 58 2.63 -5.37 13.61
C ASN A 58 1.43 -6.25 13.19
N GLN A 59 1.60 -7.57 13.19
CA GLN A 59 0.53 -8.49 12.81
C GLN A 59 -0.70 -8.39 13.73
N GLU A 60 -0.51 -8.09 15.02
CA GLU A 60 -1.59 -7.87 16.00
C GLU A 60 -2.45 -6.64 15.66
N HIS A 61 -1.89 -5.65 14.96
CA HIS A 61 -2.65 -4.47 14.53
C HIS A 61 -3.53 -4.77 13.30
N ILE A 62 -3.13 -5.75 12.49
CA ILE A 62 -3.83 -6.10 11.25
C ILE A 62 -4.94 -7.12 11.53
N TRP A 63 -4.60 -8.23 12.20
CA TRP A 63 -5.47 -9.38 12.34
C TRP A 63 -6.11 -9.43 13.72
N ASP A 64 -7.44 -9.49 13.73
CA ASP A 64 -8.16 -9.79 14.95
C ASP A 64 -7.81 -11.22 15.41
N HIS A 65 -7.53 -11.38 16.71
CA HIS A 65 -7.16 -12.67 17.31
C HIS A 65 -5.85 -13.28 16.76
N TYR A 66 -4.83 -12.45 16.49
CA TYR A 66 -3.51 -12.95 16.15
C TYR A 66 -2.90 -13.77 17.32
N GLU A 67 -2.57 -15.04 17.09
CA GLU A 67 -1.98 -15.95 18.08
C GLU A 67 -0.46 -16.17 17.88
N GLY A 68 0.15 -15.41 16.97
CA GLY A 68 1.59 -15.47 16.67
C GLY A 68 2.45 -14.71 17.68
N SER A 69 3.71 -14.46 17.33
CA SER A 69 4.61 -13.67 18.17
C SER A 69 4.23 -12.19 18.13
N VAL A 70 4.34 -11.51 19.27
CA VAL A 70 4.18 -10.04 19.37
C VAL A 70 5.19 -9.28 18.49
N ASP A 71 6.30 -9.93 18.13
CA ASP A 71 7.34 -9.37 17.27
C ASP A 71 7.12 -9.65 15.77
N ASP A 72 6.08 -10.40 15.42
CA ASP A 72 5.79 -10.72 14.03
C ASP A 72 5.27 -9.48 13.30
N THR A 73 5.87 -9.21 12.14
CA THR A 73 5.58 -8.02 11.34
C THR A 73 5.34 -8.36 9.88
N ILE A 74 4.60 -7.48 9.19
CA ILE A 74 4.43 -7.50 7.74
C ILE A 74 4.95 -6.17 7.21
N ASP A 75 5.93 -6.25 6.31
CA ASP A 75 6.38 -5.09 5.55
C ASP A 75 5.62 -5.02 4.22
N VAL A 76 4.97 -3.89 3.95
CA VAL A 76 4.20 -3.67 2.72
C VAL A 76 4.64 -2.39 2.03
N GLU A 77 4.81 -2.48 0.71
CA GLU A 77 5.15 -1.34 -0.13
C GLU A 77 3.86 -0.66 -0.63
N ILE A 78 3.68 0.60 -0.24
CA ILE A 78 2.48 1.40 -0.48
C ILE A 78 2.88 2.66 -1.25
N TYR A 79 2.21 2.89 -2.38
CA TYR A 79 2.44 4.07 -3.20
C TYR A 79 1.76 5.32 -2.60
N GLU A 80 2.35 6.50 -2.83
CA GLU A 80 1.76 7.80 -2.46
C GLU A 80 0.54 8.15 -3.32
N HIS A 81 -0.54 8.62 -2.70
CA HIS A 81 -1.79 9.00 -3.38
C HIS A 81 -2.42 10.25 -2.78
#